data_AF-X1MB73-F1
#
_entry.id   AF-X1MB73-F1
#
_cell.length_a   1.000
_cell.length_b   1.000
_cell.length_c   1.000
_cell.angle_alpha   90.00
_cell.angle_beta   90.00
_cell.angle_gamma   90.00
#
_symmetry.space_group_name_H-M   'P 1'
#
loop_
_entity.id
_entity.type
_entity.pdbx_description
1 polymer ?
#
loop_
_entity_poly.entity_id
_entity_poly.type
_entity_poly.pdbx_seq_one_letter_code
_entity_poly.pdbx_strand_id
1 'polypeptide(L)'
;GTFTPELIMKAIENVVTCPQPEDGARHLGIHVEGPYLNVEHRGAQQKDLIRKPDAVEFQKWLDTGVVKLITIAPEIEKALEFIDLGVEKDVEFSIG
;
A
#
# COMPACT_ATOMS: atom_id res chain seq x y z
N GLY A 1 5.13 15.32 6.57
CA GLY A 1 5.02 14.71 5.24
C GLY A 1 3.95 13.65 5.27
N THR A 2 3.23 13.44 4.17
CA THR A 2 1.96 12.70 4.07
C THR A 2 2.07 11.16 4.08
N PHE A 3 3.27 10.60 4.20
CA PHE A 3 3.54 9.17 3.96
C PHE A 3 4.26 8.46 5.12
N THR A 4 4.10 8.96 6.36
CA THR A 4 4.53 8.18 7.53
C THR A 4 3.64 6.94 7.68
N PRO A 5 4.13 5.86 8.33
CA PRO A 5 3.31 4.67 8.56
C PRO A 5 1.95 4.98 9.19
N GLU A 6 1.91 5.93 10.12
CA GLU A 6 0.70 6.33 10.83
C GLU A 6 -0.31 7.02 9.90
N LEU A 7 0.16 7.85 8.96
CA LEU A 7 -0.73 8.55 8.02
C LEU A 7 -1.29 7.60 6.96
N ILE A 8 -0.48 6.66 6.48
CA ILE A 8 -0.95 5.60 5.56
C ILE A 8 -2.01 4.76 6.27
N MET A 9 -1.73 4.30 7.49
CA MET A 9 -2.69 3.51 8.26
C MET A 9 -3.98 4.29 8.52
N LYS A 10 -3.87 5.57 8.90
CA LYS A 10 -5.04 6.43 9.09
C LYS A 10 -5.87 6.59 7.80
N ALA A 11 -5.23 6.71 6.64
CA ALA A 11 -5.93 6.76 5.36
C ALA A 11 -6.67 5.44 5.06
N ILE A 12 -6.04 4.31 5.38
CA ILE A 12 -6.67 2.98 5.26
C ILE A 12 -7.88 2.86 6.19
N GLU A 13 -7.74 3.23 7.46
CA GLU A 13 -8.83 3.22 8.45
C GLU A 13 -10.01 4.09 8.04
N ASN A 14 -9.76 5.24 7.40
CA ASN A 14 -10.83 6.09 6.87
C ASN A 14 -11.66 5.35 5.82
N VAL A 15 -11.06 4.54 4.96
CA VAL A 15 -11.79 3.77 3.94
C VAL A 15 -12.51 2.57 4.57
N VAL A 16 -11.90 1.89 5.54
CA VAL A 16 -12.54 0.80 6.31
C VAL A 16 -13.86 1.28 6.94
N THR A 17 -13.88 2.51 7.45
CA THR A 17 -15.05 3.08 8.14
C THR A 17 -15.94 3.95 7.24
N CYS A 18 -15.56 4.17 5.98
CA CYS A 18 -16.31 5.02 5.06
C CYS A 18 -17.57 4.30 4.55
N PRO A 19 -18.78 4.79 4.86
CA PRO A 19 -20.01 4.20 4.35
C PRO A 19 -20.06 4.31 2.82
N GLN A 20 -20.57 3.28 2.17
CA GLN A 20 -20.79 3.27 0.73
C GLN A 20 -22.05 4.09 0.38
N PRO A 21 -22.02 4.93 -0.67
CA PRO A 21 -23.21 5.64 -1.10
C PRO A 21 -24.25 4.67 -1.69
N GLU A 22 -25.54 4.99 -1.51
CA GLU A 22 -26.64 4.26 -2.15
C GLU A 22 -26.76 4.59 -3.65
N ASP A 23 -26.47 5.84 -4.02
CA ASP A 23 -26.43 6.32 -5.39
C ASP A 23 -25.10 7.05 -5.64
N GLY A 24 -24.23 6.46 -6.44
CA GLY A 24 -22.89 7.00 -6.74
C GLY A 24 -21.80 5.93 -6.87
N ALA A 25 -20.55 6.41 -7.01
CA ALA A 25 -19.39 5.55 -7.11
C ALA A 25 -19.09 4.86 -5.76
N ARG A 26 -18.96 3.54 -5.80
CA ARG A 26 -18.56 2.73 -4.64
C ARG A 26 -17.07 2.48 -4.68
N HIS A 27 -16.40 2.61 -3.54
CA HIS A 27 -14.99 2.22 -3.45
C HIS A 27 -14.88 0.70 -3.42
N LEU A 28 -13.97 0.15 -4.24
CA LEU A 28 -13.71 -1.30 -4.32
C LEU A 28 -12.63 -1.75 -3.34
N GLY A 29 -11.92 -0.79 -2.74
CA GLY A 29 -10.75 -0.99 -1.90
C GLY A 29 -9.76 0.14 -2.09
N ILE A 30 -8.51 -0.12 -1.69
CA ILE A 30 -7.42 0.85 -1.71
C ILE A 30 -6.31 0.35 -2.62
N HIS A 31 -5.80 1.28 -3.44
CA HIS A 31 -4.50 1.17 -4.07
C HIS A 31 -3.48 1.95 -3.25
N VAL A 32 -2.45 1.26 -2.76
CA VAL A 32 -1.31 1.88 -2.07
C VAL A 32 -0.16 2.01 -3.07
N GLU A 33 0.15 3.24 -3.49
CA GLU A 33 1.27 3.51 -4.40
C GLU A 33 2.53 3.92 -3.60
N GLY A 34 3.52 3.03 -3.53
CA GLY A 34 4.63 3.19 -2.60
C GLY A 34 4.20 2.92 -1.15
N PRO A 35 5.04 3.22 -0.14
CA PRO A 35 6.35 3.87 -0.20
C PRO A 35 7.49 2.90 -0.55
N TYR A 36 7.18 1.64 -0.84
CA TYR A 36 8.14 0.57 -1.11
C TYR A 36 8.65 0.59 -2.55
N LEU A 37 9.35 1.65 -2.92
CA LEU A 37 9.84 1.87 -4.28
C LEU A 37 11.36 1.92 -4.32
N ASN A 38 11.92 1.87 -5.52
CA ASN A 38 13.34 2.14 -5.72
C ASN A 38 13.57 3.65 -5.86
N VAL A 39 14.45 4.19 -5.02
CA VAL A 39 14.80 5.61 -4.99
C VAL A 39 15.33 6.13 -6.34
N GLU A 40 16.04 5.27 -7.08
CA GLU A 40 16.61 5.61 -8.40
C GLU A 40 15.54 5.68 -9.49
N HIS A 41 14.39 5.02 -9.29
CA HIS A 41 13.25 4.98 -10.21
C HIS A 41 12.03 5.77 -9.70
N ARG A 42 12.22 6.65 -8.71
CA ARG A 42 11.14 7.32 -7.96
C ARG A 42 10.13 8.16 -8.74
N GLY A 43 10.40 8.51 -10.00
CA GLY A 43 9.56 9.43 -10.78
C GLY A 43 9.25 10.73 -10.02
N ALA A 44 7.97 11.01 -9.78
CA ALA A 44 7.47 12.18 -9.06
C ALA A 44 7.41 12.00 -7.52
N GLN A 45 7.67 10.81 -6.99
CA GLN A 45 7.64 10.53 -5.55
C GLN A 45 8.82 11.22 -4.84
N GLN A 46 8.58 11.79 -3.66
CA GLN A 46 9.64 12.45 -2.89
C GLN A 46 10.61 11.40 -2.33
N LYS A 47 11.91 11.63 -2.50
CA LYS A 47 12.98 10.73 -2.07
C LYS A 47 12.85 10.31 -0.60
N ASP A 48 12.55 11.26 0.27
CA ASP A 48 12.54 11.06 1.73
C ASP A 48 11.35 10.22 2.21
N LEU A 49 10.43 9.89 1.30
CA LEU A 49 9.24 9.10 1.60
C LEU A 49 9.37 7.64 1.14
N ILE A 50 10.38 7.34 0.32
CA ILE A 50 10.67 6.00 -0.16
C ILE A 50 11.43 5.22 0.93
N ARG A 51 10.94 4.02 1.24
CA ARG A 51 11.54 3.14 2.25
C ARG A 51 11.42 1.68 1.84
N LYS A 52 12.18 0.82 2.52
CA LYS A 52 12.05 -0.64 2.33
C LYS A 52 10.75 -1.15 2.98
N PRO A 53 10.19 -2.27 2.50
CA PRO A 53 9.11 -2.98 3.16
C PRO A 53 9.41 -3.26 4.63
N ASP A 54 8.42 -3.01 5.49
CA ASP A 54 8.44 -3.35 6.91
C ASP A 54 7.28 -4.30 7.23
N ALA A 55 7.59 -5.46 7.81
CA ALA A 55 6.60 -6.51 8.05
C ALA A 55 5.51 -6.10 9.04
N VAL A 56 5.84 -5.28 10.04
CA VAL A 56 4.84 -4.81 11.01
C VAL A 56 3.90 -3.80 10.35
N GLU A 57 4.43 -2.95 9.47
CA GLU A 57 3.65 -1.98 8.72
C GLU A 57 2.72 -2.67 7.71
N PHE A 58 3.26 -3.47 6.80
CA PHE A 58 2.44 -4.03 5.74
C PHE A 58 1.43 -5.07 6.23
N GLN A 59 1.74 -5.81 7.31
CA GLN A 59 0.79 -6.78 7.86
C GLN A 59 -0.49 -6.08 8.34
N LYS A 60 -0.36 -4.89 8.96
CA LYS A 60 -1.53 -4.09 9.36
C LYS A 60 -2.38 -3.69 8.17
N TRP A 61 -1.76 -3.39 7.03
CA TRP A 61 -2.49 -3.07 5.80
C TRP A 61 -3.27 -4.28 5.31
N LEU A 62 -2.61 -5.43 5.20
CA LEU A 62 -3.22 -6.68 4.74
C LEU A 62 -4.37 -7.13 5.66
N ASP A 63 -4.20 -6.99 6.97
CA ASP A 63 -5.19 -7.40 7.98
C ASP A 63 -6.50 -6.61 7.88
N THR A 64 -6.50 -5.44 7.25
CA THR A 64 -7.74 -4.68 7.02
C THR A 64 -8.65 -5.29 5.96
N GLY A 65 -8.08 -6.07 5.02
CA GLY A 65 -8.80 -6.64 3.88
C GLY A 65 -9.29 -5.62 2.84
N VAL A 66 -9.09 -4.31 3.04
CA VAL A 66 -9.52 -3.27 2.09
C VAL A 66 -8.44 -2.86 1.10
N VAL A 67 -7.17 -3.17 1.38
CA VAL A 67 -6.07 -2.96 0.42
C VAL A 67 -6.16 -4.03 -0.65
N LYS A 68 -6.26 -3.61 -1.91
CA LYS A 68 -6.48 -4.50 -3.07
C LYS A 68 -5.38 -4.44 -4.11
N LEU A 69 -4.65 -3.34 -4.17
CA LEU A 69 -3.55 -3.16 -5.10
C LEU A 69 -2.39 -2.44 -4.41
N ILE A 70 -1.16 -2.88 -4.65
CA ILE A 70 0.04 -2.23 -4.15
C ILE A 70 1.05 -2.05 -5.27
N THR A 71 1.56 -0.82 -5.43
CA THR A 71 2.69 -0.55 -6.33
C THR A 71 4.00 -0.64 -5.56
N ILE A 72 4.89 -1.51 -6.02
CA ILE A 72 6.14 -1.85 -5.35
C ILE A 72 7.26 -2.05 -6.37
N ALA A 73 8.49 -1.71 -5.98
CA ALA A 73 9.70 -2.09 -6.71
C ALA A 73 10.13 -3.50 -6.27
N PRO A 74 10.03 -4.54 -7.11
CA PRO A 74 10.28 -5.93 -6.70
C PRO A 74 11.76 -6.21 -6.37
N GLU A 75 12.69 -5.38 -6.85
CA GLU A 75 14.13 -5.56 -6.67
C GLU A 75 14.67 -5.09 -5.30
N ILE A 76 13.85 -4.39 -4.51
CA ILE A 76 14.29 -3.90 -3.19
C ILE A 76 14.20 -5.01 -2.14
N GLU A 77 15.07 -4.93 -1.14
CA GLU A 77 15.14 -5.91 -0.05
C GLU A 77 13.76 -6.11 0.62
N LYS A 78 13.37 -7.37 0.82
CA LYS A 78 12.07 -7.82 1.40
C LYS A 78 10.83 -7.60 0.54
N ALA A 79 10.94 -7.04 -0.67
CA ALA A 79 9.77 -6.85 -1.53
C ALA A 79 9.13 -8.18 -1.96
N LEU A 80 9.94 -9.17 -2.35
CA LEU A 80 9.41 -10.47 -2.78
C LEU A 80 8.69 -11.21 -1.64
N GLU A 81 9.22 -11.19 -0.42
CA GLU A 81 8.55 -11.76 0.76
C GLU A 81 7.20 -11.08 1.02
N PHE A 82 7.16 -9.75 0.90
CA PHE A 82 5.90 -9.02 1.03
C PHE A 82 4.91 -9.37 -0.09
N ILE A 83 5.38 -9.49 -1.33
CA ILE A 83 4.54 -9.86 -2.47
C ILE A 83 3.91 -11.24 -2.23
N ASP A 84 4.71 -12.23 -1.84
CA ASP A 84 4.23 -13.60 -1.58
C ASP A 84 3.13 -13.59 -0.49
N LEU A 85 3.38 -12.90 0.63
CA LEU A 85 2.41 -12.77 1.73
C LEU A 85 1.13 -12.01 1.33
N GLY A 86 1.26 -10.96 0.50
CA GLY A 86 0.12 -10.18 0.04
C GLY A 86 -0.77 -10.96 -0.93
N VAL A 87 -0.17 -11.75 -1.82
CA VAL A 87 -0.92 -12.60 -2.76
C VAL A 87 -1.74 -13.65 -2.01
N GLU A 88 -1.19 -14.26 -0.95
CA GLU A 88 -1.95 -15.15 -0.05
C GLU A 88 -3.16 -14.48 0.62
N LYS A 89 -3.16 -13.13 0.68
CA LYS A 89 -4.21 -12.30 1.27
C LYS A 89 -5.12 -11.63 0.24
N ASP A 90 -5.14 -12.10 -1.01
CA ASP A 90 -5.98 -11.55 -2.09
C ASP A 90 -5.65 -10.08 -2.43
N VAL A 91 -4.35 -9.75 -2.43
CA VAL A 91 -3.83 -8.45 -2.85
C VAL A 91 -3.06 -8.60 -4.16
N GLU A 92 -3.36 -7.74 -5.12
CA GLU A 92 -2.63 -7.64 -6.37
C GLU A 92 -1.45 -6.68 -6.24
N PHE A 93 -0.40 -6.93 -7.04
CA PHE A 93 0.79 -6.08 -7.08
C PHE A 93 1.04 -5.56 -8.48
N SER A 94 1.43 -4.28 -8.58
CA SER A 94 1.95 -3.67 -9.79
C SER A 94 3.42 -3.30 -9.59
N ILE A 95 4.22 -3.46 -10.65
CA ILE A 95 5.61 -3.02 -10.65
C ILE A 95 5.65 -1.50 -10.83
N GLY A 96 6.45 -0.80 -10.03
CA GLY A 96 6.69 0.64 -10.14
C GLY A 96 7.95 1.11 -9.43
#